data_AF-A0A6N6KKP0-F1
#
_entry.id   AF-A0A6N6KKP0-F1
#
_cell.length_a   1.000
_cell.length_b   1.000
_cell.length_c   1.000
_cell.angle_alpha   90.00
_cell.angle_beta   90.00
_cell.angle_gamma   90.00
#
_symmetry.space_group_name_H-M   'P 1'
#
loop_
_entity.id
_entity.type
_entity.pdbx_description
1 polymer ?
#
loop_
_entity_poly.entity_id
_entity_poly.type
_entity_poly.pdbx_seq_one_letter_code
_entity_poly.pdbx_strand_id
1 'polypeptide(L)'
;MTGCVWLRHCCCTLGKLRYGKDGREIFHPLQEQWIKGFVQLLAEDCRWLFRHGKVNASLFHTLNEPKFFIQPPLEKRNWLIEPLDLQILRKDVEQFEQQFKVERTLHQQLIGREGQRLKSFWHSDNYQSVLMGGREFRFGFVQAEIIRALHQASFTDNPWVHGKILLDKAGSRSEQIKNVFSGKPYWRECVLSDGRGYYRLNL
;
A
#
# COMPACT_ATOMS: atom_id res chain seq x y z
N MET A 1 13.44 -6.42 -4.46
CA MET A 1 12.18 -5.70 -4.67
C MET A 1 12.52 -4.34 -5.26
N THR A 2 11.94 -4.01 -6.39
CA THR A 2 12.33 -2.86 -7.22
C THR A 2 11.19 -1.86 -7.25
N GLY A 3 11.42 -0.69 -6.67
CA GLY A 3 10.44 0.38 -6.63
C GLY A 3 10.33 1.03 -8.01
N CYS A 4 9.11 1.14 -8.53
CA CYS A 4 8.85 1.75 -9.83
C CYS A 4 8.08 3.06 -9.66
N VAL A 5 8.26 3.98 -10.60
CA VAL A 5 7.49 5.22 -10.70
C VAL A 5 6.91 5.37 -12.10
N TRP A 6 5.78 6.06 -12.21
CA TRP A 6 5.13 6.28 -13.50
C TRP A 6 5.70 7.53 -14.19
N LEU A 7 6.40 7.34 -15.31
CA LEU A 7 6.76 8.45 -16.19
C LEU A 7 5.54 8.84 -17.03
N ARG A 8 5.12 10.10 -16.88
CA ARG A 8 4.22 10.75 -17.85
C ARG A 8 4.91 10.81 -19.20
N HIS A 9 4.12 10.71 -20.28
CA HIS A 9 4.62 10.68 -21.65
C HIS A 9 5.63 11.81 -21.91
N CYS A 10 6.91 11.47 -22.07
CA CYS A 10 7.98 12.44 -22.31
C CYS A 10 9.12 11.86 -23.14
N CYS A 11 9.77 12.72 -23.92
CA CYS A 11 10.98 12.37 -24.66
C CYS A 11 12.14 12.23 -23.67
N CYS A 12 12.67 11.02 -23.54
CA CYS A 12 13.78 10.71 -22.64
C CYS A 12 14.97 10.21 -23.46
N THR A 13 16.17 10.38 -22.90
CA THR A 13 17.38 9.80 -23.48
C THR A 13 17.58 8.40 -22.92
N LEU A 14 17.67 7.40 -23.79
CA LEU A 14 18.10 6.05 -23.46
C LEU A 14 19.63 5.97 -23.56
N GLY A 15 20.26 5.33 -22.58
CA GLY A 15 21.72 5.22 -22.55
C GLY A 15 22.22 4.11 -21.63
N LYS A 16 23.54 4.08 -21.45
CA LYS A 16 24.23 3.14 -20.55
C LYS A 16 25.13 3.90 -19.59
N LEU A 17 25.25 3.44 -18.36
CA LEU A 17 26.30 3.90 -17.46
C LEU A 17 27.64 3.25 -17.84
N ARG A 18 28.69 4.05 -17.88
CA ARG A 18 30.08 3.60 -18.07
C ARG A 18 30.97 4.29 -17.06
N TYR A 19 32.00 3.60 -16.58
CA TYR A 19 33.01 4.23 -15.73
C TYR A 19 33.91 5.14 -16.56
N GLY A 20 34.01 6.39 -16.14
CA GLY A 20 35.01 7.33 -16.62
C GLY A 20 36.41 6.96 -16.16
N LYS A 21 37.42 7.64 -16.70
CA LYS A 21 38.83 7.45 -16.32
C LYS A 21 39.11 7.78 -14.84
N ASP A 22 38.21 8.56 -14.23
CA ASP A 22 38.20 8.96 -12.83
C ASP A 22 37.44 7.97 -11.91
N GLY A 23 36.94 6.86 -12.47
CA GLY A 23 36.16 5.86 -11.73
C GLY A 23 34.72 6.27 -11.45
N ARG A 24 34.25 7.42 -11.96
CA ARG A 24 32.86 7.86 -11.79
C ARG A 24 31.97 7.28 -12.87
N GLU A 25 30.73 6.98 -12.52
CA GLU A 25 29.73 6.54 -13.51
C GLU A 25 29.25 7.74 -14.33
N ILE A 26 29.38 7.62 -15.65
CA ILE A 26 28.97 8.61 -16.62
C ILE A 26 27.88 8.00 -17.48
N PHE A 27 26.75 8.70 -17.60
CA PHE A 27 25.68 8.33 -18.50
C PHE A 27 26.09 8.61 -19.95
N HIS A 28 26.14 7.54 -20.74
CA HIS A 28 26.47 7.60 -22.15
C HIS A 28 25.17 7.51 -22.97
N PRO A 29 24.71 8.61 -23.58
CA PRO A 29 23.47 8.62 -24.35
C PRO A 29 23.63 7.77 -25.62
N LEU A 30 22.55 7.10 -26.02
CA LEU A 30 22.50 6.27 -27.23
C LEU A 30 21.44 6.75 -28.21
N GLN A 31 20.20 6.96 -27.73
CA GLN A 31 19.11 7.42 -28.57
C GLN A 31 18.06 8.17 -27.75
N GLU A 32 17.27 9.00 -28.41
CA GLU A 32 16.07 9.59 -27.82
C GLU A 32 14.86 8.69 -28.09
N GLN A 33 13.98 8.60 -27.11
CA GLN A 33 12.74 7.86 -27.25
C GLN A 33 11.63 8.45 -26.38
N TRP A 34 10.40 8.36 -26.88
CA TRP A 34 9.22 8.70 -26.10
C TRP A 34 8.87 7.58 -25.16
N ILE A 35 8.84 7.88 -23.86
CA ILE A 35 8.53 6.90 -22.83
C ILE A 35 7.24 7.30 -22.13
N LYS A 36 6.35 6.33 -21.98
CA LYS A 36 5.13 6.41 -21.19
C LYS A 36 4.97 5.11 -20.44
N GLY A 37 4.95 5.16 -19.12
CA GLY A 37 4.76 3.98 -18.29
C GLY A 37 5.68 3.92 -17.09
N PHE A 38 5.73 2.74 -16.49
CA PHE A 38 6.56 2.50 -15.31
C PHE A 38 8.04 2.41 -15.68
N VAL A 39 8.87 3.05 -14.87
CA VAL A 39 10.33 2.90 -14.87
C VAL A 39 10.78 2.59 -13.46
N GLN A 40 11.93 1.96 -13.35
CA GLN A 40 12.45 1.52 -12.06
C GLN A 40 13.43 2.56 -11.49
N LEU A 41 13.30 2.86 -10.21
CA LEU A 41 14.26 3.68 -9.48
C LEU A 41 15.58 2.93 -9.27
N LEU A 42 16.67 3.69 -9.23
CA LEU A 42 17.96 3.17 -8.79
C LEU A 42 17.89 2.75 -7.31
N ALA A 43 18.76 1.83 -6.92
CA ALA A 43 18.80 1.35 -5.54
C ALA A 43 19.19 2.46 -4.56
N GLU A 44 20.12 3.34 -4.97
CA GLU A 44 20.54 4.51 -4.23
C GLU A 44 19.37 5.47 -4.02
N ASP A 45 18.59 5.75 -5.07
CA ASP A 45 17.44 6.65 -5.00
C ASP A 45 16.33 6.07 -4.13
N CYS A 46 16.05 4.77 -4.24
CA CYS A 46 15.14 4.06 -3.34
C CYS A 46 15.59 4.23 -1.87
N ARG A 47 16.88 4.04 -1.59
CA ARG A 47 17.42 4.17 -0.24
C ARG A 47 17.24 5.59 0.30
N TRP A 48 17.53 6.60 -0.52
CA TRP A 48 17.31 8.01 -0.16
C TRP A 48 15.83 8.31 0.08
N LEU A 49 14.95 7.81 -0.78
CA LEU A 49 13.50 7.97 -0.67
C LEU A 49 12.98 7.44 0.67
N PHE A 50 13.33 6.21 1.05
CA PHE A 50 12.87 5.62 2.31
C PHE A 50 13.46 6.31 3.54
N ARG A 51 14.70 6.81 3.45
CA ARG A 51 15.37 7.46 4.58
C ARG A 51 14.91 8.90 4.81
N HIS A 52 14.63 9.64 3.75
CA HIS A 52 14.36 11.09 3.83
C HIS A 52 12.94 11.47 3.42
N GLY A 53 12.11 10.49 3.04
CA GLY A 53 10.72 10.68 2.62
C GLY A 53 10.56 11.32 1.24
N LYS A 54 11.67 11.66 0.57
CA LYS A 54 11.68 12.21 -0.79
C LYS A 54 13.04 12.04 -1.44
N VAL A 55 13.06 11.91 -2.76
CA VAL A 55 14.29 11.88 -3.56
C VAL A 55 14.08 12.67 -4.85
N ASN A 56 15.15 13.31 -5.33
CA ASN A 56 15.15 13.92 -6.64
C ASN A 56 15.88 12.99 -7.62
N ALA A 57 15.12 12.15 -8.32
CA ALA A 57 15.67 11.16 -9.24
C ALA A 57 15.74 11.73 -10.66
N SER A 58 16.90 11.57 -11.29
CA SER A 58 17.15 12.02 -12.67
C SER A 58 17.56 10.90 -13.61
N LEU A 59 17.64 9.66 -13.11
CA LEU A 59 18.06 8.49 -13.85
C LEU A 59 17.25 7.27 -13.38
N PHE A 60 16.80 6.45 -14.32
CA PHE A 60 15.94 5.31 -14.04
C PHE A 60 16.40 4.07 -14.83
N HIS A 61 16.15 2.88 -14.31
CA HIS A 61 16.29 1.64 -15.08
C HIS A 61 15.08 1.44 -16.01
N THR A 62 15.34 0.86 -17.19
CA THR A 62 14.25 0.29 -17.98
C THR A 62 13.76 -1.01 -17.32
N LEU A 63 12.46 -1.31 -17.43
CA LEU A 63 11.88 -2.52 -16.84
C LEU A 63 12.23 -3.82 -17.57
N ASN A 64 12.52 -3.73 -18.87
CA ASN A 64 12.73 -4.91 -19.73
C ASN A 64 14.22 -5.17 -19.98
N GLU A 65 15.07 -4.13 -19.90
CA GLU A 65 16.48 -4.22 -20.22
C GLU A 65 17.33 -3.50 -19.16
N PRO A 66 17.63 -4.15 -18.02
CA PRO A 66 18.26 -3.49 -16.87
C PRO A 66 19.64 -2.89 -17.16
N LYS A 67 20.28 -3.27 -18.27
CA LYS A 67 21.54 -2.71 -18.77
C LYS A 67 21.39 -1.28 -19.32
N PHE A 68 20.17 -0.85 -19.58
CA PHE A 68 19.88 0.48 -20.11
C PHE A 68 19.19 1.34 -19.07
N PHE A 69 19.47 2.63 -19.18
CA PHE A 69 18.98 3.67 -18.29
C PHE A 69 18.26 4.73 -19.08
N ILE A 70 17.28 5.35 -18.43
CA ILE A 70 16.43 6.41 -18.95
C ILE A 70 16.79 7.67 -18.19
N GLN A 71 17.17 8.72 -18.93
CA GLN A 71 17.38 10.05 -18.39
C GLN A 71 16.32 11.00 -18.95
N PRO A 72 15.42 11.56 -18.13
CA PRO A 72 14.49 12.59 -18.56
C PRO A 72 15.22 13.87 -19.03
N PRO A 73 14.54 14.73 -19.81
CA PRO A 73 15.12 15.97 -20.29
C PRO A 73 15.44 16.90 -19.12
N LEU A 74 16.48 17.75 -19.25
CA LEU A 74 17.01 18.61 -18.18
C LEU A 74 15.92 19.39 -17.42
N GLU A 75 14.96 19.96 -18.15
CA GLU A 75 13.81 20.71 -17.60
C GLU A 75 12.92 19.87 -16.66
N LYS A 76 12.99 18.54 -16.80
CA LYS A 76 12.24 17.54 -16.05
C LYS A 76 13.16 16.65 -15.19
N ARG A 77 14.44 17.00 -14.98
CA ARG A 77 15.34 16.18 -14.13
C ARG A 77 15.11 16.34 -12.64
N ASN A 78 14.25 17.29 -12.23
CA ASN A 78 13.93 17.56 -10.84
C ASN A 78 12.63 16.88 -10.39
N TRP A 79 12.51 15.57 -10.59
CA TRP A 79 11.32 14.84 -10.16
C TRP A 79 11.46 14.53 -8.69
N LEU A 80 10.77 15.35 -7.89
CA LEU A 80 10.56 15.03 -6.49
C LEU A 80 9.62 13.84 -6.42
N ILE A 81 10.16 12.71 -5.99
CA ILE A 81 9.45 11.45 -5.82
C ILE A 81 9.24 11.26 -4.33
N GLU A 82 8.00 10.99 -3.94
CA GLU A 82 7.60 10.65 -2.57
C GLU A 82 7.22 9.17 -2.48
N PRO A 83 7.15 8.57 -1.27
CA PRO A 83 6.76 7.18 -1.11
C PRO A 83 5.40 6.82 -1.72
N LEU A 84 4.49 7.80 -1.84
CA LEU A 84 3.17 7.64 -2.46
C LEU A 84 3.23 7.46 -3.98
N ASP A 85 4.29 7.94 -4.62
CA ASP A 85 4.52 7.76 -6.06
C ASP A 85 5.09 6.38 -6.39
N LEU A 86 5.59 5.67 -5.36
CA LEU A 86 6.22 4.38 -5.51
C LEU A 86 5.18 3.28 -5.74
N GLN A 87 5.37 2.55 -6.82
CA GLN A 87 4.54 1.40 -7.20
C GLN A 87 5.42 0.16 -7.25
N ILE A 88 4.94 -0.93 -6.65
CA ILE A 88 5.58 -2.23 -6.76
C ILE A 88 4.74 -3.05 -7.74
N LEU A 89 5.36 -3.50 -8.83
CA LEU A 89 4.63 -4.25 -9.83
C LEU A 89 4.25 -5.63 -9.27
N ARG A 90 3.07 -6.12 -9.64
CA ARG A 90 2.58 -7.42 -9.19
C ARG A 90 3.57 -8.56 -9.48
N LYS A 91 4.22 -8.53 -10.65
CA LYS A 91 5.27 -9.50 -11.02
C LYS A 91 6.44 -9.51 -10.02
N ASP A 92 6.81 -8.34 -9.49
CA ASP A 92 7.96 -8.20 -8.58
C ASP A 92 7.57 -8.66 -7.17
N VAL A 93 6.31 -8.45 -6.77
CA VAL A 93 5.74 -9.03 -5.55
C VAL A 93 5.74 -10.55 -5.65
N GLU A 94 5.21 -11.11 -6.73
CA GLU A 94 5.14 -12.56 -6.95
C GLU A 94 6.53 -13.22 -6.95
N GLN A 95 7.52 -12.60 -7.63
CA GLN A 95 8.91 -13.07 -7.62
C GLN A 95 9.53 -13.00 -6.22
N PHE A 96 9.33 -11.91 -5.49
CA PHE A 96 9.82 -11.77 -4.12
C PHE A 96 9.23 -12.84 -3.20
N GLU A 97 7.92 -13.05 -3.26
CA GLU A 97 7.24 -14.07 -2.45
C GLU A 97 7.77 -15.47 -2.73
N GLN A 98 7.94 -15.83 -4.02
CA GLN A 98 8.51 -17.12 -4.42
C GLN A 98 9.95 -17.29 -3.93
N GLN A 99 10.80 -16.27 -4.15
CA GLN A 99 12.22 -16.33 -3.82
C GLN A 99 12.44 -16.51 -2.31
N PHE A 100 11.74 -15.74 -1.50
CA PHE A 100 11.91 -15.75 -0.05
C PHE A 100 11.02 -16.78 0.64
N LYS A 101 10.29 -17.61 -0.13
CA LYS A 101 9.28 -18.53 0.38
C LYS A 101 8.39 -17.84 1.40
N VAL A 102 8.03 -16.59 1.11
CA VAL A 102 7.04 -15.88 1.91
C VAL A 102 5.77 -16.65 1.67
N GLU A 103 5.44 -17.53 2.61
CA GLU A 103 4.12 -18.11 2.65
C GLU A 103 3.17 -16.91 2.61
N ARG A 104 2.24 -16.92 1.65
CA ARG A 104 1.10 -15.99 1.65
C ARG A 104 0.16 -16.35 2.81
N THR A 105 0.70 -16.62 3.99
CA THR A 105 0.04 -17.12 5.19
C THR A 105 -0.95 -16.13 5.75
N LEU A 106 -0.93 -14.86 5.34
CA LEU A 106 -2.03 -13.95 5.62
C LEU A 106 -2.96 -13.85 4.43
N HIS A 107 -2.52 -13.39 3.26
CA HIS A 107 -3.45 -13.06 2.18
C HIS A 107 -4.13 -14.26 1.48
N GLN A 108 -3.48 -15.42 1.35
CA GLN A 108 -4.09 -16.64 0.77
C GLN A 108 -4.71 -17.58 1.81
N GLN A 109 -4.29 -17.56 3.08
CA GLN A 109 -5.06 -18.24 4.13
C GLN A 109 -6.32 -17.45 4.52
N LEU A 110 -6.31 -16.12 4.39
CA LEU A 110 -7.51 -15.27 4.53
C LEU A 110 -8.51 -15.53 3.41
N ILE A 111 -8.04 -15.67 2.17
CA ILE A 111 -8.86 -16.09 1.02
C ILE A 111 -8.83 -17.62 0.93
N GLY A 112 -9.22 -18.28 2.03
CA GLY A 112 -9.25 -19.74 2.09
C GLY A 112 -10.19 -20.31 1.03
N ARG A 113 -9.76 -21.39 0.38
CA ARG A 113 -10.63 -22.32 -0.35
C ARG A 113 -11.88 -22.57 0.48
N GLU A 114 -13.04 -22.48 -0.17
CA GLU A 114 -14.37 -22.70 0.42
C GLU A 114 -14.34 -23.84 1.46
N GLY A 115 -14.49 -23.50 2.74
CA GLY A 115 -14.67 -24.52 3.79
C GLY A 115 -14.03 -24.25 5.15
N GLN A 116 -13.00 -23.40 5.27
CA GLN A 116 -12.40 -23.07 6.58
C GLN A 116 -12.31 -21.56 6.78
N ARG A 117 -13.29 -21.02 7.50
CA ARG A 117 -13.37 -19.59 7.86
C ARG A 117 -12.37 -19.31 9.01
N LEU A 118 -11.09 -19.20 8.67
CA LEU A 118 -10.11 -18.66 9.61
C LEU A 118 -10.52 -17.22 9.94
N LYS A 119 -10.77 -16.94 11.22
CA LYS A 119 -11.11 -15.61 11.74
C LYS A 119 -9.86 -14.72 11.83
N SER A 120 -9.02 -14.72 10.79
CA SER A 120 -7.86 -13.85 10.76
C SER A 120 -8.33 -12.42 10.46
N PHE A 121 -7.79 -11.49 11.25
CA PHE A 121 -8.06 -10.06 11.14
C PHE A 121 -6.77 -9.35 10.73
N TRP A 122 -6.86 -8.57 9.67
CA TRP A 122 -5.79 -7.68 9.22
C TRP A 122 -6.37 -6.30 8.96
N HIS A 123 -5.57 -5.27 9.17
CA HIS A 123 -5.96 -3.89 8.88
C HIS A 123 -4.76 -3.07 8.40
N SER A 124 -5.02 -2.01 7.62
CA SER A 124 -4.06 -0.94 7.38
C SER A 124 -3.84 -0.11 8.65
N ASP A 125 -2.74 0.65 8.72
CA ASP A 125 -2.40 1.46 9.90
C ASP A 125 -3.53 2.43 10.32
N ASN A 126 -4.26 2.94 9.34
CA ASN A 126 -5.39 3.85 9.52
C ASN A 126 -6.75 3.14 9.60
N TYR A 127 -6.79 1.81 9.62
CA TYR A 127 -8.01 0.98 9.67
C TYR A 127 -9.03 1.23 8.54
N GLN A 128 -8.67 1.97 7.49
CA GLN A 128 -9.55 2.21 6.34
C GLN A 128 -9.65 1.00 5.42
N SER A 129 -8.65 0.11 5.45
CA SER A 129 -8.69 -1.19 4.77
C SER A 129 -8.61 -2.29 5.83
N VAL A 130 -9.60 -3.16 5.87
CA VAL A 130 -9.70 -4.26 6.85
C VAL A 130 -10.00 -5.55 6.11
N LEU A 131 -9.29 -6.62 6.42
CA LEU A 131 -9.54 -7.96 5.88
C LEU A 131 -9.94 -8.87 7.04
N MET A 132 -11.17 -9.40 6.99
CA MET A 132 -11.71 -10.28 8.03
C MET A 132 -12.53 -11.40 7.42
N GLY A 133 -12.24 -12.64 7.81
CA GLY A 133 -12.96 -13.82 7.31
C GLY A 133 -12.96 -13.93 5.79
N GLY A 134 -11.85 -13.53 5.15
CA GLY A 134 -11.66 -13.52 3.69
C GLY A 134 -12.32 -12.38 2.94
N ARG A 135 -12.96 -11.43 3.63
CA ARG A 135 -13.59 -10.26 3.01
C ARG A 135 -12.82 -8.98 3.29
N GLU A 136 -12.50 -8.25 2.23
CA GLU A 136 -11.96 -6.89 2.33
C GLU A 136 -13.11 -5.89 2.55
N PHE A 137 -12.94 -5.03 3.54
CA PHE A 137 -13.80 -3.90 3.85
C PHE A 137 -13.01 -2.61 3.68
N ARG A 138 -13.64 -1.64 3.00
CA ARG A 138 -13.12 -0.27 2.91
C ARG A 138 -13.99 0.67 3.71
N PHE A 139 -13.40 1.33 4.69
CA PHE A 139 -14.07 2.19 5.64
C PHE A 139 -13.67 3.66 5.45
N GLY A 140 -14.63 4.56 5.63
CA GLY A 140 -14.33 5.98 5.80
C GLY A 140 -13.76 6.26 7.19
N PHE A 141 -13.26 7.47 7.42
CA PHE A 141 -12.57 7.86 8.66
C PHE A 141 -13.35 7.49 9.95
N VAL A 142 -14.62 7.92 10.06
CA VAL A 142 -15.46 7.62 11.25
C VAL A 142 -15.66 6.11 11.45
N GLN A 143 -15.86 5.37 10.36
CA GLN A 143 -16.02 3.92 10.41
C GLN A 143 -14.71 3.25 10.87
N ALA A 144 -13.57 3.67 10.33
CA ALA A 144 -12.25 3.16 10.66
C ALA A 144 -11.91 3.37 12.15
N GLU A 145 -12.23 4.54 12.70
CA GLU A 145 -12.05 4.84 14.12
C GLU A 145 -12.89 3.93 15.03
N ILE A 146 -14.13 3.62 14.62
CA ILE A 146 -14.95 2.64 15.33
C ILE A 146 -14.31 1.25 15.29
N ILE A 147 -13.83 0.80 14.12
CA ILE A 147 -13.17 -0.51 14.01
C ILE A 147 -11.90 -0.55 14.86
N ARG A 148 -11.10 0.52 14.86
CA ARG A 148 -9.92 0.66 15.71
C ARG A 148 -10.27 0.52 17.19
N ALA A 149 -11.31 1.21 17.65
CA ALA A 149 -11.76 1.13 19.05
C ALA A 149 -12.27 -0.27 19.42
N LEU A 150 -12.99 -0.95 18.52
CA LEU A 150 -13.47 -2.31 18.72
C LEU A 150 -12.33 -3.34 18.73
N HIS A 151 -11.34 -3.17 17.86
CA HIS A 151 -10.14 -4.00 17.84
C HIS A 151 -9.34 -3.82 19.14
N GLN A 152 -9.16 -2.59 19.60
CA GLN A 152 -8.50 -2.33 20.89
C GLN A 152 -9.24 -3.00 22.06
N ALA A 153 -10.57 -2.95 22.09
CA ALA A 153 -11.37 -3.62 23.11
C ALA A 153 -11.24 -5.14 23.07
N SER A 154 -10.98 -5.75 21.90
CA SER A 154 -10.80 -7.20 21.79
C SER A 154 -9.56 -7.76 22.48
N PHE A 155 -8.59 -6.90 22.84
CA PHE A 155 -7.43 -7.30 23.65
C PHE A 155 -7.69 -7.24 25.16
N THR A 156 -8.89 -6.83 25.57
CA THR A 156 -9.28 -6.74 26.98
C THR A 156 -10.18 -7.90 27.37
N ASP A 157 -10.38 -8.12 28.67
CA ASP A 157 -11.28 -9.15 29.18
C ASP A 157 -12.76 -8.92 28.77
N ASN A 158 -13.12 -7.69 28.40
CA ASN A 158 -14.46 -7.35 27.92
C ASN A 158 -14.43 -6.70 26.52
N PRO A 159 -14.64 -7.49 25.45
CA PRO A 159 -14.58 -6.98 24.08
C PRO A 159 -15.80 -6.14 23.66
N TRP A 160 -16.83 -6.06 24.49
CA TRP A 160 -18.08 -5.36 24.18
C TRP A 160 -18.00 -3.89 24.58
N VAL A 161 -18.19 -3.00 23.60
CA VAL A 161 -18.15 -1.54 23.79
C VAL A 161 -19.51 -0.94 23.51
N HIS A 162 -19.97 -0.05 24.39
CA HIS A 162 -21.24 0.64 24.24
C HIS A 162 -21.23 1.57 23.01
N GLY A 163 -22.27 1.50 22.17
CA GLY A 163 -22.35 2.20 20.89
C GLY A 163 -22.19 3.72 21.00
N LYS A 164 -22.74 4.35 22.04
CA LYS A 164 -22.56 5.80 22.27
C LYS A 164 -21.09 6.18 22.49
N ILE A 165 -20.32 5.35 23.19
CA ILE A 165 -18.89 5.59 23.43
C ILE A 165 -18.12 5.50 22.11
N LEU A 166 -18.45 4.51 21.27
CA LEU A 166 -17.85 4.36 19.95
C LEU A 166 -18.14 5.55 19.04
N LEU A 167 -19.39 6.02 19.01
CA LEU A 167 -19.82 7.15 18.19
C LEU A 167 -19.13 8.45 18.61
N ASP A 168 -19.08 8.72 19.92
CA ASP A 168 -18.44 9.90 20.48
C ASP A 168 -16.93 9.92 20.21
N LYS A 169 -16.24 8.80 20.51
CA LYS A 169 -14.81 8.64 20.22
C LYS A 169 -14.47 8.81 18.74
N ALA A 170 -15.35 8.36 17.84
CA ALA A 170 -15.15 8.47 16.40
C ALA A 170 -15.59 9.83 15.82
N GLY A 171 -16.07 10.77 16.64
CA GLY A 171 -16.58 12.06 16.18
C GLY A 171 -17.81 11.96 15.28
N SER A 172 -18.62 10.90 15.45
CA SER A 172 -19.79 10.65 14.61
C SER A 172 -20.97 11.53 15.02
N ARG A 173 -21.65 12.14 14.04
CA ARG A 173 -22.94 12.82 14.24
C ARG A 173 -24.14 11.86 14.25
N SER A 174 -23.92 10.57 14.02
CA SER A 174 -24.99 9.57 14.01
C SER A 174 -25.35 9.15 15.43
N GLU A 175 -26.63 8.89 15.67
CA GLU A 175 -27.11 8.36 16.96
C GLU A 175 -26.93 6.84 17.10
N GLN A 176 -26.76 6.13 15.97
CA GLN A 176 -26.73 4.66 15.94
C GLN A 176 -25.58 4.16 15.05
N ILE A 177 -24.84 3.17 15.53
CA ILE A 177 -23.74 2.51 14.78
C ILE A 177 -24.23 1.98 13.43
N LYS A 178 -25.45 1.41 13.39
CA LYS A 178 -26.04 0.88 12.15
C LYS A 178 -26.10 1.94 11.03
N ASN A 179 -26.32 3.21 11.38
CA ASN A 179 -26.42 4.30 10.42
C ASN A 179 -25.04 4.67 9.87
N VAL A 180 -24.01 4.62 10.72
CA VAL A 180 -22.62 4.85 10.33
C VAL A 180 -22.16 3.84 9.29
N PHE A 181 -22.56 2.58 9.40
CA PHE A 181 -22.19 1.51 8.46
C PHE A 181 -23.23 1.21 7.37
N SER A 182 -24.31 1.99 7.29
CA SER A 182 -25.45 1.74 6.37
C SER A 182 -25.03 1.58 4.90
N GLY A 183 -24.05 2.36 4.44
CA GLY A 183 -23.51 2.28 3.07
C GLY A 183 -22.46 1.19 2.84
N LYS A 184 -22.22 0.29 3.81
CA LYS A 184 -21.22 -0.78 3.70
C LYS A 184 -21.92 -2.14 3.64
N PRO A 185 -21.88 -2.84 2.50
CA PRO A 185 -22.47 -4.17 2.41
C PRO A 185 -21.73 -5.13 3.35
N TYR A 186 -22.45 -6.06 3.96
CA TYR A 186 -21.89 -7.11 4.83
C TYR A 186 -21.14 -6.65 6.08
N TRP A 187 -21.26 -5.38 6.50
CA TRP A 187 -20.51 -4.85 7.66
C TRP A 187 -20.76 -5.63 8.96
N ARG A 188 -21.92 -6.29 9.09
CA ARG A 188 -22.25 -7.17 10.22
C ARG A 188 -21.41 -8.45 10.29
N GLU A 189 -20.73 -8.81 9.20
CA GLU A 189 -19.72 -9.87 9.23
C GLU A 189 -18.46 -9.42 9.98
N CYS A 190 -18.22 -8.10 10.08
CA CYS A 190 -17.08 -7.49 10.75
C CYS A 190 -17.42 -7.05 12.19
N VAL A 191 -18.61 -6.47 12.41
CA VAL A 191 -19.04 -5.93 13.70
C VAL A 191 -20.31 -6.62 14.18
N LEU A 192 -20.25 -7.21 15.38
CA LEU A 192 -21.38 -7.84 16.05
C LEU A 192 -22.06 -6.85 17.00
N SER A 193 -23.37 -7.04 17.20
CA SER A 193 -24.19 -6.33 18.18
C SER A 193 -24.80 -7.33 19.14
N ASP A 194 -24.88 -6.99 20.43
CA ASP A 194 -25.57 -7.82 21.43
C ASP A 194 -27.10 -7.55 21.49
N GLY A 195 -27.58 -6.59 20.70
CA GLY A 195 -28.98 -6.15 20.71
C GLY A 195 -29.35 -5.21 21.86
N ARG A 196 -28.45 -4.96 22.81
CA ARG A 196 -28.62 -4.04 23.95
C ARG A 196 -27.82 -2.75 23.81
N GLY A 197 -27.22 -2.54 22.63
CA GLY A 197 -26.46 -1.33 22.30
C GLY A 197 -24.95 -1.48 22.48
N TYR A 198 -24.45 -2.69 22.76
CA TYR A 198 -23.03 -2.98 22.75
C TYR A 198 -22.60 -3.64 21.45
N TYR A 199 -21.37 -3.34 21.06
CA TYR A 199 -20.78 -3.82 19.83
C TYR A 199 -19.39 -4.39 20.11
N ARG A 200 -19.02 -5.42 19.35
CA ARG A 200 -17.66 -5.97 19.37
C ARG A 200 -17.20 -6.32 17.97
N LEU A 201 -15.89 -6.42 17.79
CA LEU A 201 -15.32 -6.98 16.58
C LEU A 201 -15.61 -8.48 16.50
N ASN A 202 -15.87 -9.00 15.30
CA ASN A 202 -16.16 -10.41 15.09
C ASN A 202 -14.88 -11.27 15.01
N LEU A 203 -14.07 -11.23 16.07
CA LEU A 203 -12.90 -12.09 16.26
C LEU A 203 -13.27 -13.43 16.93
#